data_AF-A0A7W0KZE0-F1
#
_entry.id   AF-A0A7W0KZE0-F1
#
_cell.length_a   1.000
_cell.length_b   1.000
_cell.length_c   1.000
_cell.angle_alpha   90.00
_cell.angle_beta   90.00
_cell.angle_gamma   90.00
#
_symmetry.space_group_name_H-M   'P 1'
#
loop_
_entity.id
_entity.type
_entity.pdbx_description
1 polymer ?
#
loop_
_entity_poly.entity_id
_entity_poly.type
_entity_poly.pdbx_seq_one_letter_code
_entity_poly.pdbx_strand_id
1 'polypeptide(L)' 'MSEPGYSGTRAAKIVGITYRQLDYWARTDLLRPSLTEASGSGSRRRYSYRDLLELRVIKTLLDAGIRLES' A
#
# COMPACT_ATOMS: atom_id res chain seq x y z
N MET A 1 16.02 11.31 11.47
CA MET A 1 16.57 10.40 10.44
C MET A 1 15.38 9.96 9.59
N SER A 2 15.29 10.39 8.33
CA SER A 2 14.15 10.02 7.49
C SER A 2 14.17 8.51 7.27
N GLU A 3 13.14 7.78 7.72
CA GLU A 3 13.04 6.34 7.46
C GLU A 3 13.08 6.11 5.93
N PRO A 4 13.93 5.19 5.44
CA PRO A 4 13.97 4.88 4.02
C PRO A 4 12.67 4.18 3.60
N GLY A 5 11.74 4.96 3.05
CA GLY A 5 10.46 4.46 2.55
C GLY A 5 10.58 3.59 1.29
N TYR A 6 9.63 2.67 1.11
CA TYR A 6 9.53 1.77 -0.02
C TYR A 6 8.76 2.42 -1.18
N SER A 7 9.24 2.26 -2.42
CA SER A 7 8.44 2.63 -3.60
C SER A 7 7.22 1.73 -3.73
N GLY A 8 6.17 2.18 -4.43
CA GLY A 8 4.98 1.35 -4.66
C GLY A 8 5.29 0.00 -5.32
N THR A 9 6.19 -0.05 -6.30
CA THR A 9 6.62 -1.31 -6.93
C THR A 9 7.30 -2.24 -5.93
N ARG A 10 8.16 -1.71 -5.05
CA ARG A 10 8.86 -2.51 -4.02
C ARG A 10 7.89 -2.97 -2.93
N ALA A 11 6.97 -2.12 -2.50
CA ALA A 11 5.92 -2.45 -1.55
C ALA A 11 5.04 -3.60 -2.07
N ALA A 12 4.52 -3.48 -3.29
CA ALA A 12 3.71 -4.52 -3.93
C ALA A 12 4.45 -5.86 -3.99
N LYS A 13 5.74 -5.85 -4.40
CA LYS A 13 6.59 -7.05 -4.44
C LYS A 13 6.80 -7.68 -3.06
N ILE A 14 7.08 -6.87 -2.03
CA ILE A 14 7.30 -7.37 -0.66
C ILE A 14 6.03 -7.99 -0.09
N VAL A 15 4.87 -7.35 -0.29
CA VAL A 15 3.58 -7.82 0.22
C VAL A 15 3.06 -9.03 -0.58
N GLY A 16 3.46 -9.16 -1.85
CA GLY A 16 2.97 -10.20 -2.74
C GLY A 16 1.60 -9.88 -3.33
N ILE A 17 1.36 -8.60 -3.66
CA ILE A 17 0.17 -8.12 -4.36
C ILE A 17 0.58 -7.50 -5.70
N THR A 18 -0.38 -7.37 -6.62
CA THR A 18 -0.15 -6.63 -7.85
C THR A 18 -0.03 -5.13 -7.56
N TYR A 19 0.72 -4.41 -8.40
CA TYR A 19 0.78 -2.94 -8.31
C TYR A 19 -0.62 -2.31 -8.47
N ARG A 20 -1.49 -2.93 -9.27
CA ARG A 20 -2.87 -2.47 -9.47
C ARG A 20 -3.72 -2.59 -8.21
N GLN A 21 -3.58 -3.68 -7.44
CA GLN A 21 -4.23 -3.80 -6.14
C GLN A 21 -3.76 -2.72 -5.18
N LEU A 22 -2.44 -2.50 -5.11
CA LEU A 22 -1.86 -1.43 -4.28
C LEU A 22 -2.40 -0.05 -4.69
N ASP A 23 -2.42 0.27 -5.99
CA ASP A 23 -2.92 1.56 -6.48
C ASP A 23 -4.43 1.72 -6.22
N TYR A 24 -5.21 0.66 -6.39
CA TYR A 24 -6.63 0.65 -6.09
C TYR A 24 -6.87 0.94 -4.60
N TRP A 25 -6.22 0.20 -3.70
CA TRP A 25 -6.36 0.40 -2.25
C TRP A 25 -5.94 1.80 -1.79
N ALA A 26 -4.92 2.38 -2.41
CA ALA A 26 -4.51 3.77 -2.15
C ALA A 26 -5.47 4.82 -2.71
N ARG A 27 -6.23 4.51 -3.77
CA ARG A 27 -7.21 5.41 -4.37
C ARG A 27 -8.59 5.31 -3.72
N THR A 28 -8.91 4.18 -3.11
CA THR A 28 -10.18 3.95 -2.38
C THR A 28 -10.03 4.14 -0.88
N ASP A 29 -8.94 4.75 -0.42
CA ASP A 29 -8.63 5.01 0.99
C ASP A 29 -8.62 3.76 1.90
N LEU A 30 -8.52 2.55 1.32
CA LEU A 30 -8.34 1.33 2.11
C LEU A 30 -6.98 1.33 2.83
N LEU A 31 -5.96 1.88 2.17
CA LEU A 31 -4.66 2.18 2.77
C LEU A 31 -3.97 3.29 1.99
N ARG A 32 -3.62 4.40 2.65
CA ARG A 32 -2.80 5.46 2.05
C ARG A 32 -1.33 5.35 2.48
N PRO A 33 -0.37 5.66 1.60
CA PRO A 33 1.05 5.71 1.97
C PRO A 33 1.28 6.76 3.06
N SER A 34 1.92 6.38 4.17
CA SER A 34 2.12 7.28 5.31
C SER A 34 3.30 8.25 5.14
N LEU A 35 4.27 7.94 4.26
CA LEU A 35 5.45 8.80 4.07
C LEU A 35 5.26 9.83 2.95
N THR A 36 4.69 9.42 1.83
CA THR A 36 4.47 10.33 0.69
C THR A 36 3.28 9.85 -0.11
N GLU A 37 2.22 10.66 -0.15
CA GLU A 37 1.10 10.48 -1.05
C GLU A 37 1.44 10.91 -2.49
N ALA A 38 0.65 10.44 -3.46
CA ALA A 38 0.74 10.94 -4.82
C ALA A 38 -0.13 12.19 -4.96
N SER A 39 0.46 13.33 -5.32
CA SER A 39 -0.22 14.61 -5.51
C SER A 39 -0.50 14.96 -6.97
N GLY A 40 -0.19 14.07 -7.93
CA GLY A 40 -0.42 14.30 -9.35
C GLY A 40 0.44 13.43 -10.27
N SER A 41 0.43 13.73 -11.56
CA SER A 41 1.26 13.01 -12.54
C SER A 41 2.75 13.16 -12.21
N GLY A 42 3.50 12.06 -12.20
CA GLY A 42 4.93 12.04 -11.86
C GLY A 42 5.27 11.98 -10.36
N SER A 43 4.31 12.25 -9.47
CA SER A 43 4.52 12.06 -8.02
C SER A 43 4.62 10.57 -7.66
N ARG A 44 5.53 10.22 -6.74
CA ARG A 44 5.80 8.82 -6.36
C ARG A 44 5.36 8.57 -4.94
N ARG A 45 4.48 7.57 -4.74
CA ARG A 45 4.10 7.09 -3.41
C ARG A 45 5.31 6.48 -2.68
N ARG A 46 5.41 6.74 -1.38
CA ARG A 46 6.39 6.11 -0.49
C ARG A 46 5.69 5.52 0.71
N TYR A 47 5.94 4.23 0.93
CA TYR A 47 5.33 3.45 2.00
C TYR A 47 6.33 3.26 3.15
N SER A 48 5.87 3.37 4.38
CA SER A 48 6.67 3.02 5.57
C SER A 48 6.75 1.50 5.74
N TYR A 49 7.57 1.03 6.69
CA TYR A 49 7.52 -0.39 7.09
C TYR A 49 6.16 -0.77 7.68
N ARG A 50 5.53 0.13 8.45
CA ARG A 50 4.18 -0.10 9.02
C ARG A 50 3.14 -0.29 7.92
N ASP A 51 3.20 0.51 6.86
CA ASP A 51 2.28 0.37 5.72
C ASP A 51 2.40 -1.02 5.09
N LEU A 52 3.62 -1.60 5.04
CA LEU A 52 3.81 -2.97 4.52
C LEU A 52 3.13 -4.02 5.40
N LEU A 53 3.12 -3.83 6.71
CA LEU A 53 2.43 -4.72 7.65
C LEU A 53 0.92 -4.61 7.48
N GLU A 54 0.38 -3.41 7.39
CA GLU A 54 -1.04 -3.17 7.15
C GLU A 54 -1.49 -3.75 5.81
N LEU A 55 -0.72 -3.51 4.73
CA LEU A 55 -0.95 -4.13 3.42
C LEU A 55 -0.94 -5.67 3.49
N ARG A 56 -0.06 -6.25 4.30
CA ARG A 56 -0.02 -7.71 4.51
C ARG A 56 -1.28 -8.20 5.22
N VAL A 57 -1.75 -7.49 6.24
CA VAL A 57 -3.00 -7.82 6.95
C VAL A 57 -4.20 -7.72 6.01
N ILE A 58 -4.32 -6.64 5.26
CA ILE A 58 -5.36 -6.44 4.24
C ILE A 58 -5.36 -7.61 3.25
N LYS A 59 -4.19 -7.97 2.70
CA LYS A 59 -4.06 -9.11 1.79
C LYS A 59 -4.55 -10.40 2.45
N THR A 60 -4.09 -10.71 3.66
CA THR A 60 -4.46 -11.95 4.37
C THR A 60 -5.96 -12.05 4.62
N LEU A 61 -6.61 -10.94 5.00
CA LEU A 61 -8.06 -10.91 5.20
C LEU A 61 -8.82 -11.14 3.88
N LEU A 62 -8.43 -10.46 2.81
CA LEU A 62 -9.04 -10.63 1.50
C LEU A 62 -8.82 -12.03 0.91
N ASP A 63 -7.63 -12.60 1.07
CA ASP A 63 -7.33 -13.98 0.66
C ASP A 63 -8.17 -15.01 1.43
N ALA A 64 -8.51 -14.71 2.69
CA ALA A 64 -9.41 -15.52 3.52
C ALA A 64 -10.91 -15.32 3.17
N GLY A 65 -11.23 -14.50 2.16
CA GLY A 65 -12.61 -14.19 1.77
C GLY A 65 -13.32 -13.18 2.67
N ILE A 66 -12.61 -12.57 3.62
CA ILE A 66 -13.14 -11.54 4.51
C ILE A 66 -13.18 -10.22 3.74
N ARG A 67 -14.39 -9.68 3.57
CA ARG A 67 -14.57 -8.35 2.97
C ARG A 67 -14.24 -7.28 4.00
N LEU A 68 -13.46 -6.29 3.57
CA LEU A 68 -13.20 -5.08 4.33
C LEU A 68 -14.33 -4.11 3.97
N GLU A 69 -15.41 -4.12 4.75
CA GLU A 69 -16.54 -3.22 4.55
C GLU A 69 -16.21 -1.81 5.05
N SER A 70 -16.81 -0.81 4.41
CA SER A 70 -16.97 0.56 4.93
C SER A 70 -18.38 0.72 5.47
#